data_AF-A0A959KXE7-F1
#
_entry.id   AF-A0A959KXE7-F1
#
_cell.length_a   1.000
_cell.length_b   1.000
_cell.length_c   1.000
_cell.angle_alpha   90.00
_cell.angle_beta   90.00
_cell.angle_gamma   90.00
#
_symmetry.space_group_name_H-M   'P 1'
#
loop_
_entity.id
_entity.type
_entity.pdbx_description
1 polymer ?
#
loop_
_entity_poly.entity_id
_entity_poly.type
_entity_poly.pdbx_seq_one_letter_code
_entity_poly.pdbx_strand_id
1 'polypeptide(L)'
;MDRFWWIIFSLLSGQAVLAQGHIPVFPDLEGPELLDQVVDAYKTQTTLSSNDSKDTLYGHIYKVGDSLRCVYTGYTIYLDPSADPSEAAFDQDINLEHTFPKSMGAGLGLPLTDMHHLHPSRVEANTARGSLPFGEVPDAQADEWFYLDQTLSGPPAQNIDAYSEVQHNVFFEPREDHKGNVARAVFYFYTMYKTEADAANSSFFESQRLTLCGWHLVDPVDELEWERTFLIGQYQDGKPNPYVLDCTLATRTFCQDLGVECTPLVDTWEPADRQIDLLVQPNPASGQVLVHWSEWSGSVLTLALYDGRGLPVRQLEVPPGQTQTELSLADLPPGMYYLEWRGERIHGGRMIVVQ
;
A
#
# COMPACT_ATOMS: atom_id res chain seq x y z
N MET A 1 37.45 -35.81 8.35
CA MET A 1 38.03 -35.03 9.46
C MET A 1 38.04 -33.58 9.02
N ASP A 2 37.26 -32.63 9.51
CA ASP A 2 36.00 -32.67 10.23
C ASP A 2 35.23 -31.40 9.87
N ARG A 3 33.91 -31.51 10.02
CA ARG A 3 32.84 -30.52 9.78
C ARG A 3 33.10 -29.18 10.45
N PHE A 4 32.74 -28.07 9.78
CA PHE A 4 32.12 -26.92 10.44
C PHE A 4 30.99 -26.37 9.58
N TRP A 5 29.76 -26.63 10.03
CA TRP A 5 28.54 -25.98 9.60
C TRP A 5 28.44 -24.65 10.36
N TRP A 6 28.34 -23.53 9.65
CA TRP A 6 27.94 -22.27 10.28
C TRP A 6 26.42 -22.16 10.22
N ILE A 7 25.78 -22.37 11.37
CA ILE A 7 24.38 -22.02 11.61
C ILE A 7 24.37 -20.50 11.81
N ILE A 8 23.80 -19.76 10.86
CA ILE A 8 23.50 -18.34 11.01
C ILE A 8 22.35 -18.25 12.02
N PHE A 9 22.65 -17.76 13.22
CA PHE A 9 21.64 -17.35 14.19
C PHE A 9 21.22 -15.92 13.82
N SER A 10 20.17 -15.80 13.01
CA SER A 10 19.49 -14.52 12.81
C SER A 10 18.85 -14.11 14.13
N LEU A 11 19.42 -13.11 14.78
CA LEU A 11 18.78 -12.37 15.86
C LEU A 11 17.58 -11.64 15.24
N LEU A 12 16.40 -12.25 15.32
CA LEU A 12 15.13 -11.53 15.16
C LEU A 12 15.05 -10.51 16.30
N SER A 13 15.52 -9.29 16.04
CA SER A 13 15.05 -8.13 16.77
C SER A 13 13.56 -8.01 16.47
N GLY A 14 12.72 -8.32 17.45
CA GLY A 14 11.29 -8.06 17.39
C GLY A 14 11.06 -6.55 17.27
N GLN A 15 11.07 -6.05 16.05
CA GLN A 15 10.37 -4.82 15.74
C GLN A 15 8.89 -5.14 15.88
N ALA A 16 8.16 -4.26 16.56
CA ALA A 16 6.71 -4.31 16.53
C ALA A 16 6.29 -4.24 15.06
N VAL A 17 5.70 -5.32 14.54
CA VAL A 17 5.08 -5.32 13.22
C VAL A 17 3.85 -4.42 13.37
N LEU A 18 4.00 -3.15 13.03
CA LEU A 18 2.86 -2.27 12.83
C LEU A 18 2.11 -2.82 11.60
N ALA A 19 0.80 -2.98 11.74
CA ALA A 19 -0.04 -3.62 10.75
C ALA A 19 0.10 -2.92 9.39
N GLN A 20 0.57 -3.65 8.37
CA GLN A 20 0.58 -3.19 7.00
C GLN A 20 -0.86 -3.00 6.53
N GLY A 21 -1.20 -1.81 6.03
CA GLY A 21 -2.50 -1.58 5.41
C GLY A 21 -2.66 -2.40 4.12
N HIS A 22 -3.86 -2.86 3.84
CA HIS A 22 -4.20 -3.54 2.58
C HIS A 22 -5.58 -3.11 2.09
N ILE A 23 -5.68 -2.68 0.84
CA ILE A 23 -6.95 -2.46 0.15
C ILE A 23 -6.88 -3.24 -1.16
N PRO A 24 -7.65 -4.32 -1.34
CA PRO A 24 -7.64 -5.10 -2.57
C PRO A 24 -7.92 -4.24 -3.81
N VAL A 25 -7.11 -4.38 -4.86
CA VAL A 25 -7.28 -3.64 -6.12
C VAL A 25 -7.74 -4.62 -7.20
N PHE A 26 -9.04 -4.63 -7.51
CA PHE A 26 -9.65 -5.52 -8.51
C PHE A 26 -9.18 -6.98 -8.39
N PRO A 27 -9.42 -7.66 -7.25
CA PRO A 27 -8.78 -8.94 -6.90
C PRO A 27 -9.03 -10.06 -7.91
N ASP A 28 -10.12 -9.99 -8.68
CA ASP A 28 -10.52 -11.00 -9.66
C ASP A 28 -9.92 -10.80 -11.07
N LEU A 29 -9.12 -9.75 -11.27
CA LEU A 29 -8.51 -9.43 -12.57
C LEU A 29 -6.98 -9.66 -12.54
N GLU A 30 -6.42 -9.89 -13.72
CA GLU A 30 -4.98 -10.02 -13.96
C GLU A 30 -4.56 -9.47 -15.34
N GLY A 31 -3.26 -9.28 -15.54
CA GLY A 31 -2.68 -8.95 -16.84
C GLY A 31 -3.19 -7.63 -17.45
N PRO A 32 -3.37 -7.57 -18.79
CA PRO A 32 -3.77 -6.34 -19.47
C PRO A 32 -5.13 -5.77 -19.04
N GLU A 33 -6.13 -6.63 -18.78
CA GLU A 33 -7.46 -6.18 -18.36
C GLU A 33 -7.42 -5.48 -16.99
N LEU A 34 -6.63 -6.03 -16.06
CA LEU A 34 -6.37 -5.40 -14.78
C LEU A 34 -5.68 -4.04 -14.94
N LEU A 35 -4.67 -3.94 -15.81
CA LEU A 35 -3.95 -2.68 -16.05
C LEU A 35 -4.89 -1.59 -16.58
N ASP A 36 -5.79 -1.92 -17.51
CA ASP A 36 -6.78 -0.98 -18.04
C ASP A 36 -7.71 -0.46 -16.92
N GLN A 37 -8.25 -1.36 -16.08
CA GLN A 37 -9.10 -0.97 -14.95
C GLN A 37 -8.35 -0.13 -13.90
N VAL A 38 -7.07 -0.45 -13.65
CA VAL A 38 -6.21 0.31 -12.75
C VAL A 38 -5.99 1.73 -13.27
N VAL A 39 -5.73 1.90 -14.57
CA VAL A 39 -5.57 3.23 -15.17
C VAL A 39 -6.86 4.04 -15.04
N ASP A 40 -8.00 3.46 -15.38
CA ASP A 40 -9.31 4.14 -15.30
C ASP A 40 -9.63 4.62 -13.87
N ALA A 41 -9.36 3.78 -12.87
CA ALA A 41 -9.63 4.10 -11.47
C ALA A 41 -8.60 5.05 -10.85
N TYR A 42 -7.30 4.80 -11.06
CA TYR A 42 -6.22 5.41 -10.27
C TYR A 42 -5.39 6.46 -11.00
N LYS A 43 -5.49 6.62 -12.32
CA LYS A 43 -4.79 7.71 -13.03
C LYS A 43 -5.42 9.06 -12.69
N THR A 44 -4.63 9.96 -12.12
CA THR A 44 -5.08 11.34 -11.89
C THR A 44 -5.29 12.09 -13.21
N GLN A 45 -6.28 12.97 -13.25
CA GLN A 45 -6.54 13.87 -14.37
C GLN A 45 -5.96 15.27 -14.09
N THR A 46 -5.65 15.57 -12.83
CA THR A 46 -5.08 16.85 -12.43
C THR A 46 -3.86 16.67 -11.52
N THR A 47 -2.91 17.57 -11.65
CA THR A 47 -1.76 17.70 -10.75
C THR A 47 -1.53 19.18 -10.47
N LEU A 48 -0.82 19.46 -9.38
CA LEU A 48 -0.34 20.81 -9.08
C LEU A 48 0.67 21.30 -10.14
N SER A 49 0.98 22.60 -10.10
CA SER A 49 2.07 23.16 -10.91
C SER A 49 3.42 22.58 -10.46
N SER A 50 4.47 22.70 -11.29
CA SER A 50 5.78 22.13 -10.95
C SER A 50 6.43 22.72 -9.69
N ASN A 51 6.09 23.96 -9.30
CA ASN A 51 6.60 24.54 -8.07
C ASN A 51 5.74 24.09 -6.90
N ASP A 52 4.42 24.24 -7.02
CA ASP A 52 3.47 23.83 -5.99
C ASP A 52 3.59 22.33 -5.64
N SER A 53 3.87 21.45 -6.61
CA SER A 53 4.07 20.02 -6.35
C SER A 53 5.34 19.75 -5.54
N LYS A 54 6.44 20.48 -5.81
CA LYS A 54 7.68 20.39 -5.02
C LYS A 54 7.48 20.91 -3.61
N ASP A 55 6.87 22.09 -3.47
CA ASP A 55 6.62 22.70 -2.18
C ASP A 55 5.68 21.85 -1.33
N THR A 56 4.67 21.25 -1.97
CA THR A 56 3.76 20.30 -1.31
C THR A 56 4.50 19.03 -0.88
N LEU A 57 5.30 18.43 -1.77
CA LEU A 57 6.10 17.25 -1.44
C LEU A 57 6.99 17.52 -0.23
N TYR A 58 7.73 18.62 -0.22
CA TYR A 58 8.71 18.89 0.82
C TYR A 58 8.08 19.42 2.10
N GLY A 59 7.07 20.28 2.01
CA GLY A 59 6.47 20.97 3.14
C GLY A 59 5.34 20.20 3.83
N HIS A 60 4.68 19.28 3.13
CA HIS A 60 3.46 18.61 3.60
C HIS A 60 3.50 17.07 3.52
N ILE A 61 4.19 16.48 2.55
CA ILE A 61 4.20 15.01 2.36
C ILE A 61 5.40 14.34 3.04
N TYR A 62 6.61 14.86 2.81
CA TYR A 62 7.86 14.28 3.31
C TYR A 62 8.38 14.93 4.59
N LYS A 63 7.83 16.09 4.97
CA LYS A 63 8.20 16.76 6.22
C LYS A 63 7.71 15.99 7.43
N VAL A 64 8.60 15.68 8.35
CA VAL A 64 8.26 15.16 9.68
C VAL A 64 8.71 16.21 10.71
N GLY A 65 7.75 16.86 11.36
CA GLY A 65 8.02 18.01 12.21
C GLY A 65 8.59 19.19 11.41
N ASP A 66 9.83 19.56 11.70
CA ASP A 66 10.59 20.63 11.02
C ASP A 66 11.71 20.08 10.12
N SER A 67 11.68 18.78 9.83
CA SER A 67 12.77 18.08 9.18
C SER A 67 12.33 17.43 7.85
N LEU A 68 13.18 17.52 6.83
CA LEU A 68 13.01 16.84 5.53
C LEU A 68 14.14 15.83 5.32
N ARG A 69 13.80 14.57 5.09
CA ARG A 69 14.76 13.47 4.88
C ARG A 69 14.79 13.02 3.42
N CYS A 70 15.99 12.94 2.83
CA CYS A 70 16.23 12.43 1.49
C CYS A 70 16.07 10.90 1.42
N VAL A 71 15.56 10.41 0.29
CA VAL A 71 15.28 8.97 0.13
C VAL A 71 16.53 8.13 -0.17
N TYR A 72 17.45 8.61 -1.00
CA TYR A 72 18.65 7.84 -1.39
C TYR A 72 19.81 7.93 -0.42
N THR A 73 19.84 8.90 0.49
CA THR A 73 20.98 9.06 1.41
C THR A 73 20.57 9.01 2.87
N GLY A 74 19.29 9.19 3.18
CA GLY A 74 18.81 9.42 4.55
C GLY A 74 19.26 10.74 5.16
N TYR A 75 19.97 11.60 4.40
CA TYR A 75 20.35 12.94 4.83
C TYR A 75 19.11 13.75 5.21
N THR A 76 19.19 14.50 6.30
CA THR A 76 18.05 15.23 6.84
C THR A 76 18.44 16.68 7.08
N ILE A 77 17.60 17.59 6.60
CA ILE A 77 17.76 19.03 6.76
C ILE A 77 16.64 19.60 7.62
N TYR A 78 16.91 20.76 8.22
CA TYR A 78 15.88 21.59 8.81
C TYR A 78 15.19 22.40 7.71
N LEU A 79 13.86 22.40 7.70
CA LEU A 79 13.05 23.27 6.84
C LEU A 79 12.43 24.38 7.69
N ASP A 80 12.88 25.62 7.46
CA ASP A 80 12.28 26.80 8.08
C ASP A 80 10.78 26.90 7.71
N PRO A 81 9.85 26.83 8.68
CA PRO A 81 8.42 26.89 8.41
C PRO A 81 7.95 28.22 7.78
N SER A 82 8.79 29.25 7.78
CA SER A 82 8.50 30.57 7.20
C SER A 82 9.08 30.78 5.80
N ALA A 83 9.95 29.87 5.34
CA ALA A 83 10.56 29.94 4.02
C ALA A 83 9.74 29.15 2.98
N ASP A 84 10.02 29.42 1.70
CA ASP A 84 9.56 28.57 0.60
C ASP A 84 10.23 27.18 0.72
N PRO A 85 9.47 26.07 0.80
CA PRO A 85 10.05 24.76 1.07
C PRO A 85 11.06 24.30 0.01
N SER A 86 10.77 24.52 -1.27
CA SER A 86 11.68 24.08 -2.34
C SER A 86 12.92 24.94 -2.46
N GLU A 87 12.84 26.25 -2.22
CA GLU A 87 14.01 27.13 -2.12
C GLU A 87 14.89 26.76 -0.91
N ALA A 88 14.30 26.61 0.27
CA ALA A 88 15.02 26.25 1.50
C ALA A 88 15.67 24.86 1.43
N ALA A 89 15.04 23.92 0.72
CA ALA A 89 15.61 22.60 0.47
C ALA A 89 16.79 22.68 -0.52
N PHE A 90 16.64 23.46 -1.58
CA PHE A 90 17.69 23.63 -2.60
C PHE A 90 18.95 24.27 -2.04
N ASP A 91 18.81 25.27 -1.17
CA ASP A 91 19.93 25.92 -0.47
C ASP A 91 20.73 24.98 0.45
N GLN A 92 20.17 23.80 0.75
CA GLN A 92 20.77 22.75 1.57
C GLN A 92 21.02 21.45 0.76
N ASP A 93 21.22 21.59 -0.56
CA ASP A 93 21.59 20.52 -1.50
C ASP A 93 20.54 19.40 -1.63
N ILE A 94 19.25 19.73 -1.47
CA ILE A 94 18.13 18.84 -1.78
C ILE A 94 17.43 19.29 -3.06
N ASN A 95 17.21 18.35 -3.99
CA ASN A 95 16.43 18.57 -5.19
C ASN A 95 15.39 17.46 -5.40
N LEU A 96 14.56 17.65 -6.43
CA LEU A 96 13.47 16.74 -6.74
C LEU A 96 14.00 15.60 -7.59
N GLU A 97 13.89 14.39 -7.07
CA GLU A 97 14.12 13.16 -7.82
C GLU A 97 12.84 12.76 -8.56
N HIS A 98 13.01 12.41 -9.84
CA HIS A 98 11.99 11.82 -10.69
C HIS A 98 12.28 10.32 -10.81
N THR A 99 11.68 9.50 -9.94
CA THR A 99 11.98 8.05 -9.88
C THR A 99 11.74 7.36 -11.22
N PHE A 100 10.77 7.81 -12.03
CA PHE A 100 10.83 7.56 -13.47
C PHE A 100 11.47 8.77 -14.18
N PRO A 101 12.62 8.64 -14.88
CA PRO A 101 13.36 9.82 -15.32
C PRO A 101 12.60 10.68 -16.32
N LYS A 102 12.82 12.00 -16.26
CA LYS A 102 12.25 12.96 -17.23
C LYS A 102 12.58 12.61 -18.67
N SER A 103 13.81 12.17 -18.93
CA SER A 103 14.26 11.77 -20.28
C SER A 103 13.62 10.46 -20.77
N MET A 104 12.94 9.72 -19.89
CA MET A 104 12.27 8.45 -20.20
C MET A 104 10.75 8.59 -20.28
N GLY A 105 10.18 9.81 -20.28
CA GLY A 105 8.74 10.02 -20.45
C GLY A 105 8.09 10.86 -19.35
N ALA A 106 8.79 11.12 -18.25
CA ALA A 106 8.31 11.97 -17.16
C ALA A 106 8.59 13.48 -17.38
N GLY A 107 8.95 13.89 -18.60
CA GLY A 107 9.49 15.23 -18.86
C GLY A 107 8.45 16.34 -19.01
N LEU A 108 7.18 16.00 -19.25
CA LEU A 108 6.12 16.95 -19.62
C LEU A 108 4.75 16.50 -19.11
N GLY A 109 3.80 17.43 -19.06
CA GLY A 109 2.39 17.14 -18.72
C GLY A 109 2.19 16.61 -17.31
N LEU A 110 1.13 15.81 -17.11
CA LEU A 110 0.85 15.15 -15.83
C LEU A 110 2.02 14.29 -15.31
N PRO A 111 2.72 13.48 -16.14
CA PRO A 111 3.89 12.72 -15.70
C PRO A 111 4.96 13.54 -14.97
N LEU A 112 5.16 14.81 -15.36
CA LEU A 112 6.21 15.67 -14.78
C LEU A 112 5.94 16.01 -13.32
N THR A 113 4.67 16.09 -12.94
CA THR A 113 4.22 16.67 -11.67
C THR A 113 3.42 15.70 -10.81
N ASP A 114 3.20 14.46 -11.27
CA ASP A 114 2.56 13.43 -10.46
C ASP A 114 3.44 13.02 -9.28
N MET A 115 2.98 13.32 -8.06
CA MET A 115 3.77 13.18 -6.83
C MET A 115 4.03 11.72 -6.41
N HIS A 116 3.32 10.72 -6.97
CA HIS A 116 3.50 9.31 -6.62
C HIS A 116 4.84 8.69 -7.09
N HIS A 117 5.61 9.41 -7.90
CA HIS A 117 6.95 9.00 -8.34
C HIS A 117 8.04 10.05 -8.06
N LEU A 118 7.72 11.05 -7.23
CA LEU A 118 8.61 12.17 -6.93
C LEU A 118 9.10 12.09 -5.49
N HIS A 119 10.39 12.32 -5.29
CA HIS A 119 11.01 12.16 -3.98
C HIS A 119 12.03 13.28 -3.69
N PRO A 120 12.20 13.71 -2.43
CA PRO A 120 13.33 14.54 -2.04
C PRO A 120 14.61 13.71 -2.10
N SER A 121 15.62 14.20 -2.82
CA SER A 121 16.92 13.54 -2.91
C SER A 121 18.04 14.54 -2.79
N ARG A 122 19.17 14.08 -2.27
CA ARG A 122 20.37 14.91 -2.19
C ARG A 122 20.94 15.06 -3.60
N VAL A 123 21.39 16.28 -3.95
CA VAL A 123 21.82 16.64 -5.31
C VAL A 123 22.86 15.68 -5.86
N GLU A 124 23.85 15.25 -5.06
CA GLU A 124 24.91 14.35 -5.50
C GLU A 124 24.38 12.98 -5.89
N ALA A 125 23.57 12.35 -5.03
CA ALA A 125 22.97 11.04 -5.30
C ALA A 125 21.99 11.11 -6.48
N ASN A 126 21.18 12.17 -6.58
CA ASN A 126 20.27 12.38 -7.71
C ASN A 126 21.05 12.58 -9.02
N THR A 127 22.14 13.34 -8.99
CA THR A 127 23.01 13.56 -10.17
C THR A 127 23.67 12.26 -10.62
N ALA A 128 24.19 11.46 -9.69
CA ALA A 128 24.79 10.16 -9.99
C ALA A 128 23.75 9.17 -10.56
N ARG A 129 22.53 9.17 -10.00
CA ARG A 129 21.40 8.38 -10.49
C ARG A 129 21.04 8.78 -11.93
N GLY A 130 20.92 10.08 -12.21
CA GLY A 130 20.60 10.61 -13.54
C GLY A 130 19.36 9.96 -14.16
N SER A 131 19.57 9.21 -15.24
CA SER A 131 18.54 8.39 -15.91
C SER A 131 18.91 6.91 -15.96
N LEU A 132 19.80 6.45 -15.08
CA LEU A 132 20.19 5.05 -15.01
C LEU A 132 18.96 4.20 -14.63
N PRO A 133 18.80 2.99 -15.22
CA PRO A 133 17.86 2.03 -14.69
C PRO A 133 18.26 1.64 -13.27
N PHE A 134 17.27 1.25 -12.47
CA PHE A 134 17.56 0.68 -11.17
C PHE A 134 18.02 -0.77 -11.30
N GLY A 135 18.96 -1.16 -10.46
CA GLY A 135 19.54 -2.50 -10.46
C GLY A 135 20.37 -2.77 -9.22
N GLU A 136 20.65 -4.04 -8.96
CA GLU A 136 21.65 -4.46 -7.98
C GLU A 136 23.05 -4.15 -8.54
N VAL A 137 23.84 -3.44 -7.76
CA VAL A 137 25.22 -3.05 -8.02
C VAL A 137 26.11 -3.91 -7.12
N PRO A 138 26.86 -4.87 -7.68
CA PRO A 138 27.80 -5.63 -6.85
C PRO A 138 28.84 -4.70 -6.21
N ASP A 139 29.13 -4.83 -4.91
CA ASP A 139 29.99 -3.89 -4.17
C ASP A 139 31.35 -3.62 -4.86
N ALA A 140 31.91 -4.65 -5.49
CA ALA A 140 33.21 -4.58 -6.18
C ALA A 140 33.15 -3.81 -7.52
N GLN A 141 31.96 -3.51 -8.01
CA GLN A 141 31.67 -2.77 -9.24
C GLN A 141 31.07 -1.39 -8.96
N ALA A 142 30.69 -1.09 -7.72
CA ALA A 142 30.22 0.23 -7.32
C ALA A 142 31.34 1.27 -7.46
N ASP A 143 31.07 2.32 -8.23
CA ASP A 143 31.99 3.44 -8.44
C ASP A 143 31.87 4.45 -7.30
N GLU A 144 30.64 4.72 -6.84
CA GLU A 144 30.38 5.65 -5.74
C GLU A 144 29.27 5.15 -4.80
N TRP A 145 29.37 5.55 -3.54
CA TRP A 145 28.45 5.21 -2.45
C TRP A 145 27.97 6.47 -1.75
N PHE A 146 26.67 6.57 -1.44
CA PHE A 146 26.04 7.77 -0.89
C PHE A 146 25.30 7.48 0.41
N TYR A 147 25.67 8.16 1.50
CA TYR A 147 24.97 8.06 2.79
C TYR A 147 25.12 9.36 3.57
N LEU A 148 24.01 9.89 4.09
CA LEU A 148 23.95 11.20 4.73
C LEU A 148 24.60 12.29 3.84
N ASP A 149 25.55 13.03 4.41
CA ASP A 149 26.34 14.06 3.75
C ASP A 149 27.62 13.51 3.08
N GLN A 150 27.78 12.19 2.99
CA GLN A 150 29.00 11.54 2.49
C GLN A 150 28.85 10.94 1.10
N THR A 151 29.95 11.01 0.34
CA THR A 151 30.18 10.24 -0.90
C THR A 151 31.51 9.50 -0.77
N LEU A 152 31.51 8.19 -1.00
CA LEU A 152 32.72 7.36 -0.98
C LEU A 152 32.98 6.79 -2.37
N SER A 153 34.25 6.62 -2.73
CA SER A 153 34.68 6.00 -4.00
C SER A 153 35.01 4.51 -3.85
N GLY A 154 34.41 3.85 -2.87
CA GLY A 154 34.67 2.46 -2.52
C GLY A 154 33.79 1.99 -1.35
N PRO A 155 33.67 0.67 -1.15
CA PRO A 155 32.68 0.10 -0.26
C PRO A 155 32.87 0.54 1.20
N PRO A 156 31.79 0.90 1.90
CA PRO A 156 31.83 1.29 3.31
C PRO A 156 32.19 0.08 4.17
N ALA A 157 32.90 0.33 5.28
CA ALA A 157 33.30 -0.74 6.20
C ALA A 157 32.16 -1.24 7.10
N GLN A 158 31.08 -0.46 7.25
CA GLN A 158 29.93 -0.72 8.12
C GLN A 158 28.68 -0.08 7.52
N ASN A 159 27.50 -0.60 7.90
CA ASN A 159 26.20 -0.08 7.48
C ASN A 159 26.02 -0.01 5.96
N ILE A 160 26.53 -1.02 5.24
CA ILE A 160 26.50 -1.06 3.77
C ILE A 160 25.07 -0.86 3.24
N ASP A 161 24.08 -1.53 3.85
CA ASP A 161 22.65 -1.42 3.56
C ASP A 161 22.08 0.02 3.70
N ALA A 162 22.78 0.92 4.38
CA ALA A 162 22.37 2.30 4.56
C ALA A 162 22.83 3.23 3.42
N TYR A 163 23.66 2.75 2.50
CA TYR A 163 24.16 3.50 1.36
C TYR A 163 23.33 3.23 0.10
N SER A 164 23.20 4.26 -0.73
CA SER A 164 22.90 4.08 -2.15
C SER A 164 24.20 3.90 -2.92
N GLU A 165 24.13 3.21 -4.06
CA GLU A 165 25.29 2.88 -4.88
C GLU A 165 25.05 3.24 -6.33
N VAL A 166 26.12 3.56 -7.04
CA VAL A 166 26.07 3.73 -8.48
C VAL A 166 27.21 2.95 -9.13
N GLN A 167 26.86 2.23 -10.19
CA GLN A 167 27.81 1.79 -11.20
C GLN A 167 27.59 2.68 -12.43
N HIS A 168 28.57 3.52 -12.74
CA HIS A 168 28.43 4.56 -13.76
C HIS A 168 28.03 3.97 -15.11
N ASN A 169 26.98 4.54 -15.71
CA ASN A 169 26.40 4.11 -17.00
C ASN A 169 25.75 2.71 -16.99
N VAL A 170 25.59 2.07 -15.82
CA VAL A 170 24.98 0.74 -15.72
C VAL A 170 23.72 0.79 -14.87
N PHE A 171 23.86 0.89 -13.54
CA PHE A 171 22.73 0.85 -12.59
C PHE A 171 22.93 1.85 -11.45
N PHE A 172 21.79 2.25 -10.88
CA PHE A 172 21.74 2.87 -9.57
C PHE A 172 20.99 1.95 -8.60
N GLU A 173 21.54 1.77 -7.41
CA GLU A 173 20.95 1.00 -6.33
C GLU A 173 20.54 1.95 -5.19
N PRO A 174 19.24 2.05 -4.85
CA PRO A 174 18.81 2.79 -3.69
C PRO A 174 19.19 2.04 -2.41
N ARG A 175 19.17 2.74 -1.27
CA ARG A 175 19.28 2.13 0.07
C ARG A 175 18.30 0.97 0.21
N GLU A 176 18.67 -0.04 1.00
CA GLU A 176 17.83 -1.24 1.18
C GLU A 176 16.41 -0.91 1.67
N ASP A 177 16.29 0.08 2.57
CA ASP A 177 15.03 0.56 3.13
C ASP A 177 14.20 1.44 2.17
N HIS A 178 14.55 1.50 0.88
CA HIS A 178 13.84 2.28 -0.13
C HIS A 178 13.63 1.53 -1.47
N LYS A 179 14.14 0.29 -1.58
CA LYS A 179 14.07 -0.51 -2.81
C LYS A 179 12.62 -0.78 -3.25
N GLY A 180 11.75 -1.12 -2.32
CA GLY A 180 10.33 -1.38 -2.53
C GLY A 180 9.55 -0.13 -2.90
N ASN A 181 9.86 1.02 -2.29
CA ASN A 181 9.26 2.30 -2.67
C ASN A 181 9.57 2.64 -4.14
N VAL A 182 10.83 2.47 -4.55
CA VAL A 182 11.24 2.66 -5.94
C VAL A 182 10.47 1.73 -6.88
N ALA A 183 10.35 0.45 -6.52
CA ALA A 183 9.58 -0.52 -7.29
C ALA A 183 8.12 -0.07 -7.49
N ARG A 184 7.42 0.28 -6.41
CA ARG A 184 6.01 0.70 -6.46
C ARG A 184 5.81 2.04 -7.18
N ALA A 185 6.76 2.97 -7.08
CA ALA A 185 6.75 4.22 -7.83
C ALA A 185 6.94 3.98 -9.34
N VAL A 186 7.85 3.09 -9.73
CA VAL A 186 8.08 2.73 -11.14
C VAL A 186 6.90 1.94 -11.73
N PHE A 187 6.35 0.97 -11.00
CA PHE A 187 5.15 0.24 -11.43
C PHE A 187 3.95 1.17 -11.62
N TYR A 188 3.74 2.09 -10.68
CA TYR A 188 2.72 3.12 -10.80
C TYR A 188 2.91 3.95 -12.06
N PHE A 189 4.09 4.55 -12.22
CA PHE A 189 4.35 5.42 -13.35
C PHE A 189 4.17 4.69 -14.68
N TYR A 190 4.76 3.50 -14.82
CA TYR A 190 4.67 2.73 -16.05
C TYR A 190 3.23 2.29 -16.36
N THR A 191 2.41 2.06 -15.34
CA THR A 191 0.97 1.77 -15.52
C THR A 191 0.21 3.00 -16.01
N MET A 192 0.34 4.14 -15.31
CA MET A 192 -0.43 5.35 -15.62
C MET A 192 0.02 6.03 -16.91
N TYR A 193 1.31 5.97 -17.23
CA TYR A 193 1.95 6.74 -18.30
C TYR A 193 2.72 5.86 -19.29
N LYS A 194 2.20 4.64 -19.53
CA LYS A 194 2.81 3.66 -20.45
C LYS A 194 3.10 4.25 -21.83
N THR A 195 2.16 5.02 -22.37
CA THR A 195 2.29 5.62 -23.71
C THR A 195 3.48 6.59 -23.77
N GLU A 196 3.62 7.44 -22.76
CA GLU A 196 4.72 8.40 -22.64
C GLU A 196 6.06 7.70 -22.40
N ALA A 197 6.07 6.67 -21.54
CA ALA A 197 7.25 5.87 -21.26
C ALA A 197 7.75 5.12 -22.51
N ASP A 198 6.85 4.40 -23.20
CA ASP A 198 7.19 3.60 -24.37
C ASP A 198 7.59 4.48 -25.57
N ALA A 199 7.02 5.68 -25.69
CA ALA A 199 7.40 6.64 -26.72
C ALA A 199 8.83 7.17 -26.52
N ALA A 200 9.28 7.31 -25.27
CA ALA A 200 10.64 7.73 -24.97
C ALA A 200 11.64 6.57 -25.05
N ASN A 201 11.36 5.44 -24.38
CA ASN A 201 12.15 4.23 -24.44
C ASN A 201 11.36 3.00 -23.92
N SER A 202 10.76 2.24 -24.84
CA SER A 202 9.99 1.03 -24.51
C SER A 202 10.78 -0.10 -23.85
N SER A 203 12.11 -0.06 -23.87
CA SER A 203 12.96 -1.07 -23.20
C SER A 203 13.33 -0.70 -21.76
N PHE A 204 13.13 0.56 -21.35
CA PHE A 204 13.63 1.09 -20.06
C PHE A 204 12.96 0.44 -18.85
N PHE A 205 11.65 0.21 -18.90
CA PHE A 205 10.96 -0.49 -17.83
C PHE A 205 11.35 -1.97 -17.79
N GLU A 206 11.34 -2.65 -18.94
CA GLU A 206 11.62 -4.08 -19.00
C GLU A 206 13.05 -4.43 -18.59
N SER A 207 14.02 -3.55 -18.82
CA SER A 207 15.42 -3.77 -18.42
C SER A 207 15.64 -3.86 -16.91
N GLN A 208 14.70 -3.37 -16.10
CA GLN A 208 14.77 -3.35 -14.63
C GLN A 208 13.61 -4.08 -13.95
N ARG A 209 12.58 -4.49 -14.72
CA ARG A 209 11.34 -5.09 -14.19
C ARG A 209 11.59 -6.21 -13.20
N LEU A 210 12.45 -7.18 -13.53
CA LEU A 210 12.73 -8.32 -12.66
C LEU A 210 13.36 -7.89 -11.32
N THR A 211 14.28 -6.91 -11.35
CA THR A 211 14.88 -6.35 -10.13
C THR A 211 13.83 -5.65 -9.28
N LEU A 212 13.02 -4.78 -9.89
CA LEU A 212 11.94 -4.07 -9.20
C LEU A 212 10.93 -5.04 -8.57
N CYS A 213 10.60 -6.13 -9.27
CA CYS A 213 9.72 -7.15 -8.74
C CYS A 213 10.34 -7.88 -7.53
N GLY A 214 11.65 -8.15 -7.55
CA GLY A 214 12.37 -8.68 -6.39
C GLY A 214 12.34 -7.71 -5.21
N TRP A 215 12.64 -6.44 -5.46
CA TRP A 215 12.63 -5.37 -4.46
C TRP A 215 11.27 -5.16 -3.81
N HIS A 216 10.19 -5.18 -4.59
CA HIS A 216 8.82 -5.09 -4.08
C HIS A 216 8.47 -6.22 -3.09
N LEU A 217 9.04 -7.41 -3.27
CA LEU A 217 8.79 -8.55 -2.39
C LEU A 217 9.60 -8.51 -1.10
N VAL A 218 10.85 -8.02 -1.16
CA VAL A 218 11.75 -8.01 0.01
C VAL A 218 11.63 -6.74 0.86
N ASP A 219 11.16 -5.64 0.27
CA ASP A 219 10.88 -4.37 0.94
C ASP A 219 9.37 -4.04 0.84
N PRO A 220 8.54 -4.62 1.74
CA PRO A 220 7.10 -4.42 1.74
C PRO A 220 6.72 -2.97 2.09
N VAL A 221 5.50 -2.58 1.75
CA VAL A 221 4.95 -1.26 2.12
C VAL A 221 5.02 -1.05 3.63
N ASP A 222 5.56 0.09 4.05
CA ASP A 222 5.58 0.53 5.44
C ASP A 222 4.48 1.57 5.75
N GLU A 223 4.34 1.93 7.01
CA GLU A 223 3.33 2.91 7.48
C GLU A 223 3.53 4.29 6.84
N LEU A 224 4.78 4.73 6.66
CA LEU A 224 5.08 6.05 6.09
C LEU A 224 4.68 6.12 4.62
N GLU A 225 4.95 5.07 3.85
CA GLU A 225 4.53 4.97 2.45
C GLU A 225 3.01 4.87 2.32
N TRP A 226 2.37 4.08 3.19
CA TRP A 226 0.92 3.99 3.27
C TRP A 226 0.27 5.36 3.53
N GLU A 227 0.75 6.10 4.54
CA GLU A 227 0.22 7.42 4.84
C GLU A 227 0.46 8.41 3.68
N ARG A 228 1.67 8.41 3.11
CA ARG A 228 2.03 9.30 2.01
C ARG A 228 1.17 9.08 0.78
N THR A 229 0.82 7.82 0.45
CA THR A 229 -0.01 7.55 -0.74
C THR A 229 -1.39 8.22 -0.65
N PHE A 230 -2.00 8.24 0.55
CA PHE A 230 -3.28 8.95 0.76
C PHE A 230 -3.11 10.46 0.85
N LEU A 231 -2.03 10.95 1.47
CA LEU A 231 -1.73 12.39 1.52
C LEU A 231 -1.53 12.95 0.10
N ILE A 232 -0.75 12.27 -0.74
CA ILE A 232 -0.57 12.63 -2.15
C ILE A 232 -1.93 12.59 -2.87
N GLY A 233 -2.74 11.55 -2.63
CA GLY A 233 -4.07 11.43 -3.20
C GLY A 233 -4.95 12.67 -2.98
N GLN A 234 -4.84 13.36 -1.86
CA GLN A 234 -5.61 14.60 -1.59
C GLN A 234 -5.34 15.72 -2.60
N TYR A 235 -4.18 15.71 -3.25
CA TYR A 235 -3.78 16.67 -4.27
C TYR A 235 -3.91 16.12 -5.70
N GLN A 236 -4.32 14.86 -5.86
CA GLN A 236 -4.40 14.15 -7.15
C GLN A 236 -5.71 13.36 -7.24
N ASP A 237 -6.83 14.09 -7.23
CA ASP A 237 -8.20 13.56 -7.42
C ASP A 237 -8.65 12.51 -6.39
N GLY A 238 -8.03 12.47 -5.21
CA GLY A 238 -8.28 11.46 -4.18
C GLY A 238 -7.67 10.09 -4.50
N LYS A 239 -6.73 10.00 -5.45
CA LYS A 239 -6.22 8.74 -5.99
C LYS A 239 -4.86 8.35 -5.37
N PRO A 240 -4.81 7.32 -4.52
CA PRO A 240 -3.54 6.77 -4.03
C PRO A 240 -2.85 5.91 -5.11
N ASN A 241 -1.57 5.61 -4.92
CA ASN A 241 -0.84 4.62 -5.70
C ASN A 241 -1.37 3.19 -5.38
N PRO A 242 -2.01 2.49 -6.34
CA PRO A 242 -2.59 1.16 -6.11
C PRO A 242 -1.55 0.07 -5.81
N TYR A 243 -0.27 0.25 -6.19
CA TYR A 243 0.81 -0.69 -5.85
C TYR A 243 1.24 -0.59 -4.37
N VAL A 244 0.87 0.50 -3.69
CA VAL A 244 1.00 0.65 -2.23
C VAL A 244 -0.20 0.04 -1.51
N LEU A 245 -1.38 0.05 -2.14
CA LEU A 245 -2.62 -0.48 -1.57
C LEU A 245 -2.68 -2.01 -1.56
N ASP A 246 -2.20 -2.62 -2.64
CA ASP A 246 -2.30 -4.06 -2.87
C ASP A 246 -0.98 -4.60 -3.41
N CYS A 247 -0.21 -5.26 -2.54
CA CYS A 247 1.06 -5.83 -2.94
C CYS A 247 0.92 -6.96 -3.97
N THR A 248 -0.24 -7.62 -4.07
CA THR A 248 -0.50 -8.66 -5.07
C THR A 248 -0.61 -8.10 -6.48
N LEU A 249 -0.87 -6.78 -6.61
CA LEU A 249 -1.07 -6.13 -7.89
C LEU A 249 0.15 -6.29 -8.80
N ALA A 250 1.36 -6.14 -8.24
CA ALA A 250 2.60 -6.34 -8.99
C ALA A 250 2.72 -7.77 -9.52
N THR A 251 2.39 -8.79 -8.72
CA THR A 251 2.37 -10.20 -9.16
C THR A 251 1.32 -10.46 -10.23
N ARG A 252 0.12 -9.88 -10.10
CA ARG A 252 -0.97 -10.04 -11.07
C ARG A 252 -0.73 -9.29 -12.38
N THR A 253 0.19 -8.33 -12.42
CA THR A 253 0.55 -7.58 -13.64
C THR A 253 1.96 -7.92 -14.16
N PHE A 254 3.01 -7.38 -13.53
CA PHE A 254 4.36 -7.36 -14.06
C PHE A 254 5.28 -8.47 -13.55
N CYS A 255 4.95 -9.11 -12.42
CA CYS A 255 5.87 -9.97 -11.68
C CYS A 255 5.52 -11.46 -11.72
N GLN A 256 4.67 -11.87 -12.66
CA GLN A 256 4.20 -13.25 -12.84
C GLN A 256 5.36 -14.25 -12.99
N ASP A 257 6.44 -13.85 -13.65
CA ASP A 257 7.59 -14.72 -13.98
C ASP A 257 8.45 -15.11 -12.75
N LEU A 258 8.33 -14.39 -11.63
CA LEU A 258 9.12 -14.71 -10.42
C LEU A 258 8.61 -15.95 -9.69
N GLY A 259 7.35 -16.36 -9.91
CA GLY A 259 6.75 -17.51 -9.23
C GLY A 259 6.64 -17.36 -7.71
N VAL A 260 6.77 -16.13 -7.19
CA VAL A 260 6.61 -15.79 -5.77
C VAL A 260 5.46 -14.79 -5.65
N GLU A 261 4.47 -15.14 -4.86
CA GLU A 261 3.33 -14.28 -4.58
C GLU A 261 3.63 -13.40 -3.37
N CYS A 262 3.32 -12.10 -3.48
CA CYS A 262 3.20 -11.31 -2.27
C CYS A 262 2.02 -11.87 -1.46
N THR A 263 2.27 -12.20 -0.20
CA THR A 263 1.19 -12.54 0.72
C THR A 263 0.75 -11.24 1.39
N PRO A 264 -0.39 -10.64 1.01
CA PRO A 264 -0.89 -9.49 1.74
C PRO A 264 -1.09 -9.93 3.19
N LEU A 265 -0.68 -9.10 4.16
CA LEU A 265 -1.07 -9.35 5.54
C LEU A 265 -2.60 -9.43 5.55
N VAL A 266 -3.13 -10.50 6.13
CA VAL A 266 -4.57 -10.57 6.38
C VAL A 266 -4.88 -9.37 7.23
N ASP A 267 -5.75 -8.50 6.70
CA ASP A 267 -6.20 -7.30 7.39
C ASP A 267 -6.67 -7.75 8.79
N THR A 268 -5.89 -7.49 9.84
CA THR A 268 -6.38 -7.69 11.21
C THR A 268 -7.45 -6.66 11.54
N TRP A 269 -7.59 -5.65 10.67
CA TRP A 269 -8.84 -4.96 10.48
C TRP A 269 -9.78 -5.88 9.70
N GLU A 270 -10.39 -6.86 10.36
CA GLU A 270 -11.77 -7.17 9.97
C GLU A 270 -12.48 -5.83 9.90
N PRO A 271 -13.05 -5.41 8.76
CA PRO A 271 -13.72 -4.11 8.65
C PRO A 271 -14.80 -4.11 9.71
N ALA A 272 -14.52 -3.48 10.87
CA ALA A 272 -15.23 -3.71 12.13
C ALA A 272 -16.68 -4.02 11.84
N ASP A 273 -17.04 -5.31 11.94
CA ASP A 273 -18.39 -5.74 11.61
C ASP A 273 -19.32 -4.80 12.36
N ARG A 274 -20.17 -4.09 11.62
CA ARG A 274 -21.04 -3.12 12.27
C ARG A 274 -21.99 -3.94 13.12
N GLN A 275 -21.83 -3.86 14.44
CA GLN A 275 -22.78 -4.45 15.35
C GLN A 275 -24.09 -3.66 15.21
N ILE A 276 -25.04 -4.23 14.47
CA ILE A 276 -26.42 -3.78 14.50
C ILE A 276 -27.12 -4.47 15.66
N ASP A 277 -27.67 -3.69 16.58
CA ASP A 277 -28.50 -4.26 17.64
C ASP A 277 -29.89 -4.56 17.09
N LEU A 278 -30.21 -5.84 16.97
CA LEU A 278 -31.56 -6.29 16.66
C LEU A 278 -32.43 -6.21 17.93
N LEU A 279 -33.56 -5.53 17.80
CA LEU A 279 -34.63 -5.56 18.79
C LEU A 279 -35.50 -6.79 18.51
N VAL A 280 -35.47 -7.75 19.43
CA VAL A 280 -36.25 -9.00 19.33
C VAL A 280 -37.34 -8.96 20.41
N GLN A 281 -38.60 -8.93 20.00
CA GLN A 281 -39.74 -8.80 20.91
C GLN A 281 -40.94 -9.67 20.48
N PRO A 282 -41.71 -10.21 21.45
CA PRO A 282 -41.42 -10.22 22.88
C PRO A 282 -40.27 -11.20 23.20
N ASN A 283 -39.55 -11.00 24.30
CA ASN A 283 -38.61 -11.98 24.83
C ASN A 283 -38.74 -11.98 26.37
N PRO A 284 -39.29 -13.03 27.01
CA PRO A 284 -39.67 -14.33 26.44
C PRO A 284 -40.80 -14.28 25.39
N ALA A 285 -40.81 -15.24 24.47
CA ALA A 285 -41.75 -15.34 23.36
C ALA A 285 -42.57 -16.63 23.41
N SER A 286 -43.80 -16.57 22.92
CA SER A 286 -44.62 -17.76 22.64
C SER A 286 -45.14 -17.65 21.21
N GLY A 287 -44.90 -18.68 20.40
CA GLY A 287 -45.35 -18.74 19.01
C GLY A 287 -44.49 -17.98 17.98
N GLN A 288 -44.12 -16.72 18.23
CA GLN A 288 -43.31 -15.93 17.29
C GLN A 288 -42.57 -14.77 17.96
N VAL A 289 -41.54 -14.25 17.28
CA VAL A 289 -40.89 -12.96 17.59
C VAL A 289 -40.89 -12.03 16.38
N LEU A 290 -41.04 -10.75 16.64
CA LEU A 290 -40.71 -9.69 15.71
C LEU A 290 -39.25 -9.31 15.91
N VAL A 291 -38.50 -9.30 14.82
CA VAL A 291 -37.10 -8.88 14.76
C VAL A 291 -37.06 -7.56 14.01
N HIS A 292 -36.57 -6.50 14.66
CA HIS A 292 -36.47 -5.16 14.09
C HIS A 292 -35.02 -4.65 14.14
N TRP A 293 -34.59 -3.94 13.10
CA TRP A 293 -33.26 -3.33 12.99
C TRP A 293 -33.33 -1.93 12.37
N SER A 294 -32.29 -1.12 12.59
CA SER A 294 -32.10 0.16 11.89
C SER A 294 -31.92 -0.06 10.39
N GLU A 295 -32.32 0.89 9.53
CA GLU A 295 -32.14 0.78 8.07
C GLU A 295 -30.76 0.21 7.70
N TRP A 296 -30.78 -0.92 6.99
CA TRP A 296 -29.59 -1.60 6.50
C TRP A 296 -29.63 -1.60 4.97
N SER A 297 -28.54 -1.14 4.37
CA SER A 297 -28.40 -0.94 2.93
C SER A 297 -27.65 -2.07 2.21
N GLY A 298 -27.31 -3.16 2.92
CA GLY A 298 -26.61 -4.31 2.33
C GLY A 298 -27.54 -5.23 1.54
N SER A 299 -26.97 -6.30 0.97
CA SER A 299 -27.61 -7.22 0.03
C SER A 299 -28.60 -8.22 0.63
N VAL A 300 -28.18 -9.21 1.45
CA VAL A 300 -29.08 -10.15 2.17
C VAL A 300 -28.72 -10.25 3.67
N LEU A 301 -29.73 -10.25 4.55
CA LEU A 301 -29.59 -10.49 5.99
C LEU A 301 -30.11 -11.90 6.33
N THR A 302 -29.23 -12.78 6.77
CA THR A 302 -29.55 -14.13 7.22
C THR A 302 -29.80 -14.13 8.72
N LEU A 303 -30.95 -14.64 9.15
CA LEU A 303 -31.27 -14.95 10.54
C LEU A 303 -31.21 -16.46 10.76
N ALA A 304 -30.43 -16.93 11.71
CA ALA A 304 -30.31 -18.35 12.05
C ALA A 304 -30.58 -18.58 13.53
N LEU A 305 -31.51 -19.46 13.86
CA LEU A 305 -31.85 -19.82 15.23
C LEU A 305 -31.21 -21.16 15.58
N TYR A 306 -30.54 -21.23 16.72
CA TYR A 306 -29.84 -22.40 17.22
C TYR A 306 -30.43 -22.88 18.55
N ASP A 307 -30.48 -24.20 18.75
CA ASP A 307 -30.85 -24.79 20.05
C ASP A 307 -29.69 -24.71 21.06
N GLY A 308 -29.93 -25.14 22.31
CA GLY A 308 -28.91 -25.14 23.37
C GLY A 308 -27.69 -26.04 23.15
N ARG A 309 -27.65 -26.80 22.05
CA ARG A 309 -26.49 -27.60 21.61
C ARG A 309 -25.75 -26.95 20.43
N GLY A 310 -26.21 -25.79 19.97
CA GLY A 310 -25.65 -25.10 18.81
C GLY A 310 -26.08 -25.68 17.46
N LEU A 311 -27.15 -26.49 17.41
CA LEU A 311 -27.68 -26.99 16.14
C LEU A 311 -28.67 -26.00 15.53
N PRO A 312 -28.58 -25.67 14.23
CA PRO A 312 -29.53 -24.77 13.58
C PRO A 312 -30.91 -25.43 13.52
N VAL A 313 -31.92 -24.75 14.05
CA VAL A 313 -33.32 -25.19 14.06
C VAL A 313 -34.21 -24.37 13.11
N ARG A 314 -33.77 -23.17 12.72
CA ARG A 314 -34.46 -22.33 11.74
C ARG A 314 -33.48 -21.38 11.06
N GLN A 315 -33.71 -21.11 9.79
CA GLN A 315 -32.95 -20.10 9.03
C GLN A 315 -33.92 -19.33 8.14
N LEU A 316 -33.72 -18.02 8.02
CA LEU A 316 -34.49 -17.12 7.20
C LEU A 316 -33.55 -16.12 6.52
N GLU A 317 -33.75 -15.91 5.22
CA GLU A 317 -33.08 -14.83 4.49
C GLU A 317 -34.05 -13.65 4.33
N VAL A 318 -33.58 -12.47 4.70
CA VAL A 318 -34.31 -11.21 4.60
C VAL A 318 -33.72 -10.41 3.44
N PRO A 319 -34.52 -10.13 2.39
CA PRO A 319 -34.11 -9.30 1.26
C PRO A 319 -33.74 -7.85 1.65
N PRO A 320 -33.02 -7.13 0.79
CA PRO A 320 -32.61 -5.74 1.06
C PRO A 320 -33.83 -4.82 1.15
N GLY A 321 -33.69 -3.72 1.92
CA GLY A 321 -34.72 -2.69 2.06
C GLY A 321 -35.84 -2.99 3.07
N GLN A 322 -35.74 -4.08 3.83
CA GLN A 322 -36.60 -4.36 4.98
C GLN A 322 -35.98 -3.83 6.28
N THR A 323 -36.81 -3.45 7.24
CA THR A 323 -36.40 -3.00 8.60
C THR A 323 -36.92 -3.91 9.71
N GLN A 324 -37.75 -4.90 9.36
CA GLN A 324 -38.29 -5.87 10.29
C GLN A 324 -38.68 -7.18 9.59
N THR A 325 -38.69 -8.28 10.33
CA THR A 325 -39.24 -9.57 9.90
C THR A 325 -39.81 -10.36 11.07
N GLU A 326 -40.69 -11.31 10.80
CA GLU A 326 -41.26 -12.21 11.81
C GLU A 326 -40.56 -13.57 11.76
N LEU A 327 -40.11 -14.05 12.91
CA LEU A 327 -39.54 -15.39 13.08
C LEU A 327 -40.50 -16.25 13.90
N SER A 328 -41.07 -17.27 13.25
CA SER A 328 -41.96 -18.22 13.92
C SER A 328 -41.18 -19.17 14.85
N LEU A 329 -41.73 -19.40 16.03
CA LEU A 329 -41.25 -20.26 17.12
C LEU A 329 -42.27 -21.34 17.50
N ALA A 330 -43.41 -21.42 16.81
CA ALA A 330 -44.59 -22.18 17.25
C ALA A 330 -44.36 -23.69 17.44
N ASP A 331 -43.43 -24.27 16.68
CA ASP A 331 -43.11 -25.70 16.72
C ASP A 331 -41.89 -26.02 17.62
N LEU A 332 -41.34 -25.02 18.30
CA LEU A 332 -40.16 -25.18 19.14
C LEU A 332 -40.56 -25.50 20.58
N PRO A 333 -39.92 -26.49 21.24
CA PRO A 333 -40.16 -26.75 22.63
C PRO A 333 -39.72 -25.56 23.52
N PRO A 334 -40.31 -25.40 24.72
CA PRO A 334 -39.88 -24.37 25.65
C PRO A 334 -38.40 -24.51 26.01
N GLY A 335 -37.65 -23.41 25.96
CA GLY A 335 -36.20 -23.45 26.14
C GLY A 335 -35.49 -22.15 25.75
N MET A 336 -34.17 -22.17 25.87
CA MET A 336 -33.28 -21.10 25.44
C MET A 336 -32.74 -21.39 24.04
N TYR A 337 -32.80 -20.39 23.17
CA TYR A 337 -32.34 -20.45 21.79
C TYR A 337 -31.45 -19.25 21.49
N TYR A 338 -30.45 -19.44 20.64
CA TYR A 338 -29.59 -18.35 20.20
C TYR A 338 -29.98 -17.94 18.79
N LEU A 339 -30.44 -16.70 18.62
CA LEU A 339 -30.65 -16.10 17.31
C LEU A 339 -29.37 -15.40 16.89
N GLU A 340 -28.77 -15.87 15.80
CA GLU A 340 -27.67 -15.22 15.11
C GLU A 340 -28.20 -14.47 13.88
N TRP A 341 -27.59 -13.33 13.57
CA TRP A 341 -27.81 -12.64 12.31
C TRP A 341 -26.47 -12.40 11.61
N ARG A 342 -26.47 -12.53 10.28
CA ARG A 342 -25.31 -12.32 9.42
C ARG A 342 -25.74 -11.60 8.17
N GLY A 343 -24.94 -10.67 7.68
CA GLY A 343 -25.15 -9.99 6.42
C GLY A 343 -23.83 -9.41 5.92
N GLU A 344 -23.90 -8.66 4.83
CA GLU A 344 -22.72 -7.99 4.30
C GLU A 344 -22.14 -7.02 5.34
N ARG A 345 -21.02 -7.41 5.95
CA ARG A 345 -20.26 -6.63 6.96
C ARG A 345 -21.02 -6.35 8.25
N ILE A 346 -21.96 -7.24 8.61
CA ILE A 346 -22.71 -7.24 9.87
C ILE A 346 -22.81 -8.66 10.43
N HIS A 347 -22.55 -8.81 11.73
CA HIS A 347 -22.89 -10.02 12.47
C HIS A 347 -23.34 -9.68 13.88
N GLY A 348 -24.04 -10.62 14.52
CA GLY A 348 -24.35 -10.53 15.93
C GLY A 348 -25.28 -11.66 16.34
N GLY A 349 -25.64 -11.67 17.61
CA GLY A 349 -26.62 -12.62 18.09
C GLY A 349 -27.20 -12.27 19.46
N ARG A 350 -28.32 -12.91 19.79
CA ARG A 350 -29.03 -12.70 21.04
C ARG A 350 -29.76 -13.95 21.48
N MET A 351 -29.85 -14.12 22.79
CA MET A 351 -30.64 -15.18 23.40
C MET A 351 -32.15 -14.86 23.31
N ILE A 352 -32.94 -15.85 22.93
CA ILE A 352 -34.40 -15.86 22.95
C ILE A 352 -34.86 -16.95 23.90
N VAL A 353 -35.83 -16.63 24.75
CA VAL A 353 -36.50 -17.60 25.64
C VAL A 353 -37.86 -17.94 25.05
N VAL A 354 -38.09 -19.21 24.73
CA VAL A 354 -39.37 -19.75 24.22
C VAL A 354 -40.18 -20.33 25.38
N GLN A 355 -41.46 -19.94 25.47
CA GLN A 355 -42.41 -20.38 26.50
C GLN A 355 -43.53 -21.27 25.95
#